data_AF-A0A1V5GWM7-F1
#
_entry.id   AF-A0A1V5GWM7-F1
#
_cell.length_a   1.000
_cell.length_b   1.000
_cell.length_c   1.000
_cell.angle_alpha   90.00
_cell.angle_beta   90.00
_cell.angle_gamma   90.00
#
_symmetry.space_group_name_H-M   'P 1'
#
loop_
_entity.id
_entity.type
_entity.pdbx_description
1 polymer ?
#
loop_
_entity_poly.entity_id
_entity_poly.type
_entity_poly.pdbx_seq_one_letter_code
_entity_poly.pdbx_strand_id
1 'polypeptide(L)'
;MDDPGGAFIDYKRAAELAPGNPTLRADVLRLAEALGMEEDGRRYRDLWPETGPVRRMPGEADLIVLFEDGVLPARRELSLFIPLTGSGGWTAIALPVYDGPWIRPRPLRVRVEDGPSGETAPVCDLGALAARALRERMPAILIRQTLRAAAKGAATHLAHTRTRDGEWAVMFLTLYNLLSERADLRSWISLPQQAGVLRLACPAGRRRIRLAPDGGGAAAELELDFAPGGRVLVWAARVGGRLVAQTVSLDSAGSGGMRD
;
A
#
# COMPACT_ATOMS: atom_id res chain seq x y z
N MET A 1 24.60 -0.93 -1.91
CA MET A 1 23.69 -1.61 -0.95
C MET A 1 24.62 -2.34 -0.02
N ASP A 2 25.03 -1.66 1.04
CA ASP A 2 26.37 -1.86 1.63
C ASP A 2 26.38 -2.78 2.86
N ASP A 3 25.23 -3.37 3.20
CA ASP A 3 25.11 -4.38 4.25
C ASP A 3 24.27 -5.60 3.78
N PRO A 4 24.93 -6.64 3.25
CA PRO A 4 24.28 -7.89 2.87
C PRO A 4 23.56 -8.61 4.03
N GLY A 5 24.05 -8.47 5.26
CA GLY A 5 23.46 -9.08 6.45
C GLY A 5 22.15 -8.40 6.85
N GLY A 6 22.14 -7.06 6.85
CA GLY A 6 20.93 -6.27 7.02
C GLY A 6 19.87 -6.61 5.98
N ALA A 7 20.26 -6.77 4.71
CA ALA A 7 19.35 -7.19 3.66
C ALA A 7 18.69 -8.56 3.96
N PHE A 8 19.44 -9.53 4.47
CA PHE A 8 18.86 -10.83 4.85
C PHE A 8 17.78 -10.70 5.93
N ILE A 9 18.04 -9.87 6.96
CA ILE A 9 17.07 -9.59 8.03
C ILE A 9 15.80 -8.96 7.47
N ASP A 10 15.93 -8.00 6.56
CA ASP A 10 14.80 -7.32 5.93
C ASP A 10 13.96 -8.26 5.06
N TYR A 11 14.60 -9.10 4.23
CA TYR A 11 13.90 -10.09 3.41
C TYR A 11 13.20 -11.15 4.25
N LYS A 12 13.82 -11.60 5.35
CA LYS A 12 13.19 -12.49 6.32
C LYS A 12 11.91 -11.87 6.88
N ARG A 13 12.00 -10.63 7.35
CA ARG A 13 10.84 -9.92 7.92
C ARG A 13 9.76 -9.70 6.87
N ALA A 14 10.13 -9.37 5.64
CA ALA A 14 9.18 -9.24 4.54
C ALA A 14 8.47 -10.57 4.23
N ALA A 15 9.21 -11.69 4.22
CA ALA A 15 8.63 -13.02 4.03
C ALA A 15 7.70 -13.43 5.19
N GLU A 16 7.97 -13.00 6.43
CA GLU A 16 7.06 -13.22 7.56
C GLU A 16 5.76 -12.41 7.42
N LEU A 17 5.83 -11.19 6.88
CA LEU A 17 4.65 -10.35 6.62
C LEU A 17 3.82 -10.85 5.42
N ALA A 18 4.50 -11.40 4.41
CA ALA A 18 3.88 -11.89 3.18
C ALA A 18 4.26 -13.36 2.95
N PRO A 19 3.80 -14.28 3.83
CA PRO A 19 4.26 -15.66 3.82
C PRO A 19 3.94 -16.37 2.52
N GLY A 20 2.90 -16.00 1.78
CA GLY A 20 2.56 -16.60 0.48
C GLY A 20 3.39 -16.11 -0.71
N ASN A 21 4.34 -15.20 -0.54
CA ASN A 21 5.08 -14.59 -1.65
C ASN A 21 6.31 -15.45 -2.06
N PRO A 22 6.30 -16.11 -3.22
CA PRO A 22 7.41 -16.97 -3.66
C PRO A 22 8.71 -16.18 -3.90
N THR A 23 8.63 -14.93 -4.37
CA THR A 23 9.79 -14.09 -4.65
C THR A 23 10.56 -13.78 -3.37
N LEU A 24 9.86 -13.37 -2.30
CA LEU A 24 10.50 -13.05 -1.01
C LEU A 24 11.13 -14.29 -0.37
N ARG A 25 10.43 -15.43 -0.42
CA ARG A 25 10.97 -16.72 0.06
C ARG A 25 12.25 -17.12 -0.69
N ALA A 26 12.22 -17.02 -2.02
CA ALA A 26 13.37 -17.36 -2.85
C ALA A 26 14.55 -16.39 -2.62
N ASP A 27 14.28 -15.11 -2.33
CA ASP A 27 15.32 -14.14 -1.97
C ASP A 27 15.93 -14.40 -0.59
N VAL A 28 15.15 -14.83 0.41
CA VAL A 28 15.67 -15.29 1.71
C VAL A 28 16.62 -16.46 1.53
N LEU A 29 16.22 -17.48 0.75
CA LEU A 29 17.07 -18.65 0.46
C LEU A 29 18.34 -18.25 -0.32
N ARG A 30 18.21 -17.37 -1.32
CA ARG A 30 19.34 -16.87 -2.11
C ARG A 30 20.35 -16.13 -1.23
N LEU A 31 19.88 -15.27 -0.31
CA LEU A 31 20.75 -14.53 0.60
C LEU A 31 21.39 -15.44 1.66
N ALA A 32 20.63 -16.40 2.20
CA ALA A 32 21.20 -17.39 3.12
C ALA A 32 22.34 -18.19 2.47
N GLU A 33 22.15 -18.64 1.21
CA GLU A 33 23.21 -19.33 0.44
C GLU A 33 24.41 -18.40 0.18
N ALA A 34 24.17 -17.16 -0.26
CA ALA A 34 25.24 -16.21 -0.57
C ALA A 34 26.06 -15.77 0.66
N LEU A 35 25.45 -15.77 1.85
CA LEU A 35 26.09 -15.37 3.11
C LEU A 35 26.67 -16.55 3.90
N GLY A 36 26.51 -17.80 3.44
CA GLY A 36 26.96 -18.99 4.17
C GLY A 36 26.16 -19.26 5.45
N MET A 37 24.90 -18.82 5.54
CA MET A 37 24.03 -19.03 6.69
C MET A 37 23.38 -20.42 6.63
N GLU A 38 24.16 -21.48 6.82
CA GLU A 38 23.75 -22.87 6.56
C GLU A 38 22.59 -23.36 7.44
N GLU A 39 22.53 -22.92 8.70
CA GLU A 39 21.44 -23.32 9.62
C GLU A 39 20.12 -22.67 9.22
N ASP A 40 20.11 -21.35 9.02
CA ASP A 40 18.94 -20.62 8.53
C ASP A 40 18.53 -21.11 7.14
N GLY A 41 19.50 -21.34 6.24
CA GLY A 41 19.26 -21.86 4.90
C GLY A 41 18.60 -23.24 4.91
N ARG A 42 19.00 -24.14 5.81
CA ARG A 42 18.31 -25.43 6.03
C ARG A 42 16.89 -25.23 6.56
N ARG A 43 16.75 -24.45 7.63
CA ARG A 43 15.46 -24.16 8.26
C ARG A 43 14.43 -23.62 7.28
N TYR A 44 14.77 -22.62 6.46
CA TYR A 44 13.80 -22.03 5.52
C TYR A 44 13.50 -22.93 4.32
N ARG A 45 14.45 -23.80 3.93
CA ARG A 45 14.19 -24.81 2.89
C ARG A 45 13.18 -25.85 3.37
N ASP A 46 13.27 -26.25 4.64
CA ASP A 46 12.30 -27.16 5.27
C ASP A 46 10.92 -26.50 5.41
N LEU A 47 10.87 -25.20 5.71
CA LEU A 47 9.62 -24.42 5.78
C LEU A 47 8.98 -24.20 4.41
N TRP A 48 9.78 -24.09 3.35
CA TRP A 48 9.33 -23.80 1.99
C TRP A 48 9.90 -24.80 0.97
N PRO A 49 9.53 -26.10 1.05
CA PRO A 49 10.09 -27.14 0.18
C PRO A 49 9.80 -26.90 -1.31
N GLU A 50 8.69 -26.23 -1.61
CA GLU A 50 8.26 -25.87 -2.97
C GLU A 50 9.01 -24.67 -3.55
N THR A 51 9.85 -23.98 -2.76
CA THR A 51 10.57 -22.77 -3.18
C THR A 51 12.07 -23.03 -3.24
N GLY A 52 12.63 -22.95 -4.45
CA GLY A 52 14.08 -22.92 -4.64
C GLY A 52 14.65 -21.50 -4.55
N PRO A 53 15.95 -21.34 -4.25
CA PRO A 53 16.62 -20.05 -4.40
C PRO A 53 16.60 -19.62 -5.88
N VAL A 54 16.37 -18.33 -6.15
CA VAL A 54 16.62 -17.80 -7.50
C VAL A 54 18.13 -17.81 -7.73
N ARG A 55 18.60 -18.78 -8.52
CA ARG A 55 20.00 -18.89 -8.91
C ARG A 55 20.21 -18.17 -10.23
N ARG A 56 21.14 -17.24 -10.21
CA ARG A 56 21.65 -16.54 -11.38
C ARG A 56 22.82 -17.34 -11.96
N MET A 57 22.78 -17.64 -13.25
CA MET A 57 23.95 -18.18 -13.95
C MET A 57 25.00 -17.08 -14.17
N PRO A 58 26.30 -17.42 -14.24
CA PRO A 58 27.33 -16.44 -14.57
C PRO A 58 26.98 -15.66 -15.86
N GLY A 59 26.95 -14.34 -15.75
CA GLY A 59 26.60 -13.44 -16.87
C GLY A 59 25.11 -13.07 -16.98
N GLU A 60 24.21 -13.68 -16.21
CA GLU A 60 22.82 -13.22 -16.12
C GLU A 60 22.68 -11.95 -15.25
N ALA A 61 21.60 -11.21 -15.48
CA ALA A 61 21.21 -10.02 -14.74
C ALA A 61 19.91 -10.27 -13.96
N ASP A 62 19.66 -9.49 -12.90
CA ASP A 62 18.37 -9.56 -12.20
C ASP A 62 17.41 -8.53 -12.77
N LEU A 63 16.23 -8.99 -13.18
CA LEU A 63 15.07 -8.13 -13.40
C LEU A 63 14.21 -8.19 -12.14
N ILE A 64 14.06 -7.04 -11.48
CA ILE A 64 13.18 -6.88 -10.33
C ILE A 64 12.00 -6.04 -10.79
N VAL A 65 10.78 -6.54 -10.63
CA VAL A 65 9.56 -5.81 -10.98
C VAL A 65 8.77 -5.53 -9.72
N LEU A 66 8.61 -4.25 -9.39
CA LEU A 66 7.69 -3.76 -8.38
C LEU A 66 6.41 -3.34 -9.09
N PHE A 67 5.28 -3.95 -8.76
CA PHE A 67 3.99 -3.63 -9.33
C PHE A 67 3.03 -3.06 -8.29
N GLU A 68 2.46 -1.90 -8.60
CA GLU A 68 1.44 -1.23 -7.79
C GLU A 68 0.11 -1.20 -8.54
N ASP A 69 -0.97 -1.57 -7.85
CA ASP A 69 -2.31 -1.62 -8.44
C ASP A 69 -3.33 -0.84 -7.63
N GLY A 70 -4.18 -0.12 -8.36
CA GLY A 70 -5.26 0.68 -7.82
C GLY A 70 -4.77 1.87 -7.00
N VAL A 71 -5.73 2.55 -6.38
CA VAL A 71 -5.51 3.71 -5.52
C VAL A 71 -6.42 3.59 -4.32
N LEU A 72 -5.92 3.89 -3.12
CA LEU A 72 -6.73 3.85 -1.90
C LEU A 72 -7.97 4.73 -2.02
N PRO A 73 -9.16 4.23 -1.61
CA PRO A 73 -10.36 5.03 -1.63
C PRO A 73 -10.24 6.23 -0.69
N ALA A 74 -10.82 7.36 -1.09
CA ALA A 74 -10.95 8.50 -0.20
C ALA A 74 -11.76 8.11 1.04
N ARG A 75 -11.42 8.66 2.20
CA ARG A 75 -12.32 8.59 3.34
C ARG A 75 -13.51 9.51 3.09
N ARG A 76 -14.67 9.10 3.57
CA ARG A 76 -15.88 9.91 3.58
C ARG A 76 -16.38 10.11 4.98
N GLU A 77 -17.18 11.15 5.12
CA GLU A 77 -17.86 11.46 6.36
C GLU A 77 -19.18 10.70 6.43
N LEU A 78 -19.34 9.95 7.52
CA LEU A 78 -20.61 9.45 7.98
C LEU A 78 -21.12 10.39 9.08
N SER A 79 -22.23 11.07 8.81
CA SER A 79 -22.87 11.97 9.77
C SER A 79 -24.06 11.27 10.44
N LEU A 80 -23.95 11.09 11.76
CA LEU A 80 -24.97 10.46 12.60
C LEU A 80 -25.70 11.54 13.39
N PHE A 81 -27.03 11.60 13.27
CA PHE A 81 -27.86 12.53 14.02
C PHE A 81 -28.37 11.84 15.29
N ILE A 82 -28.03 12.39 16.45
CA ILE A 82 -28.38 11.83 17.76
C ILE A 82 -29.30 12.82 18.49
N PRO A 83 -30.45 12.36 19.01
CA PRO A 83 -31.32 13.20 19.81
C PRO A 83 -30.68 13.52 21.17
N LEU A 84 -30.70 14.80 21.56
CA LEU A 84 -30.26 15.24 22.88
C LEU A 84 -31.42 15.06 23.86
N THR A 85 -31.35 14.01 24.68
CA THR A 85 -32.38 13.73 25.68
C THR A 85 -32.55 14.91 26.65
N GLY A 86 -33.79 15.38 26.84
CA GLY A 86 -34.15 16.44 27.80
C GLY A 86 -34.15 17.89 27.30
N SER A 87 -33.64 18.20 26.09
CA SER A 87 -33.60 19.58 25.55
C SER A 87 -34.36 19.79 24.23
N GLY A 88 -34.91 18.72 23.64
CA GLY A 88 -35.62 18.77 22.35
C GLY A 88 -34.71 18.99 21.13
N GLY A 89 -33.40 19.14 21.33
CA GLY A 89 -32.42 19.38 20.26
C GLY A 89 -31.81 18.12 19.66
N TRP A 90 -31.12 18.29 18.53
CA TRP A 90 -30.33 17.25 17.87
C TRP A 90 -28.86 17.65 17.83
N THR A 91 -27.97 16.66 17.91
CA THR A 91 -26.54 16.84 17.63
C THR A 91 -26.10 15.91 16.52
N ALA A 92 -25.26 16.42 15.62
CA ALA A 92 -24.58 15.60 14.63
C ALA A 92 -23.25 15.08 15.21
N ILE A 93 -22.88 13.85 14.86
CA ILE A 93 -21.55 13.29 15.05
C ILE A 93 -21.01 12.90 13.68
N ALA A 94 -19.89 13.50 13.28
CA ALA A 94 -19.21 13.22 12.03
C ALA A 94 -18.07 12.21 12.23
N LEU A 95 -18.13 11.07 11.55
CA LEU A 95 -17.15 9.99 11.64
C LEU A 95 -16.49 9.71 10.28
N PRO A 96 -15.17 9.53 10.21
CA PRO A 96 -14.51 9.10 8.99
C PRO A 96 -14.73 7.60 8.74
N VAL A 97 -15.10 7.25 7.51
CA VAL A 97 -15.26 5.85 7.05
C VAL A 97 -14.62 5.66 5.67
N TYR A 98 -14.30 4.42 5.31
CA TYR A 98 -14.00 4.05 3.92
C TYR A 98 -15.24 3.38 3.32
N ASP A 99 -15.70 3.87 2.17
CA ASP A 99 -16.88 3.36 1.45
C ASP A 99 -16.60 3.06 -0.03
N GLY A 100 -15.34 3.10 -0.45
CA GLY A 100 -14.94 2.91 -1.84
C GLY A 100 -14.67 1.45 -2.23
N PRO A 101 -14.48 1.19 -3.54
CA PRO A 101 -14.21 -0.15 -4.04
C PRO A 101 -12.84 -0.65 -3.58
N TRP A 102 -12.84 -1.77 -2.87
CA TRP A 102 -11.64 -2.54 -2.56
C TRP A 102 -11.34 -3.48 -3.72
N ILE A 103 -10.14 -3.38 -4.29
CA ILE A 103 -9.71 -4.31 -5.34
C ILE A 103 -9.03 -5.52 -4.71
N ARG A 104 -9.09 -6.69 -5.38
CA ARG A 104 -8.30 -7.87 -4.99
C ARG A 104 -6.91 -7.82 -5.63
N PRO A 105 -5.88 -8.41 -4.98
CA PRO A 105 -4.55 -8.56 -5.56
C PRO A 105 -4.63 -9.20 -6.94
N ARG A 106 -4.18 -8.46 -7.96
CA ARG A 106 -4.06 -8.94 -9.33
C ARG A 106 -2.59 -8.94 -9.72
N PRO A 107 -2.06 -10.04 -10.26
CA PRO A 107 -0.67 -10.08 -10.68
C PRO A 107 -0.44 -9.23 -11.94
N LEU A 108 0.78 -8.72 -12.08
CA LEU A 108 1.35 -8.29 -13.34
C LEU A 108 2.11 -9.46 -13.95
N ARG A 109 1.70 -9.89 -15.14
CA ARG A 109 2.42 -10.91 -15.90
C ARG A 109 3.58 -10.25 -16.63
N VAL A 110 4.78 -10.78 -16.43
CA VAL A 110 6.03 -10.29 -17.00
C VAL A 110 6.57 -11.37 -17.92
N ARG A 111 6.81 -11.02 -19.18
CA ARG A 111 7.45 -11.90 -20.16
C ARG A 111 8.68 -11.21 -20.73
N VAL A 112 9.82 -11.90 -20.65
CA VAL A 112 11.08 -11.49 -21.27
C VAL A 112 11.18 -12.19 -22.62
N GLU A 113 11.51 -11.44 -23.66
CA GLU A 113 11.82 -11.99 -24.99
C GLU A 113 12.95 -13.03 -24.90
N ASP A 114 12.70 -14.20 -25.48
CA ASP A 114 13.59 -15.37 -25.46
C ASP A 114 14.18 -15.68 -24.07
N GLY A 115 13.38 -15.48 -23.03
CA GLY A 115 13.83 -15.50 -21.65
C GLY A 115 12.75 -15.97 -20.67
N PRO A 116 12.94 -15.74 -19.37
CA PRO A 116 12.00 -16.19 -18.35
C PRO A 116 10.67 -15.42 -18.41
N SER A 117 9.64 -16.02 -17.83
CA SER A 117 8.36 -15.35 -17.57
C SER A 117 7.89 -15.64 -16.17
N GLY A 118 7.13 -14.72 -15.58
CA GLY A 118 6.58 -14.88 -14.25
C GLY A 118 5.46 -13.89 -13.97
N GLU A 119 4.95 -13.95 -12.75
CA GLU A 119 3.85 -13.11 -12.28
C GLU A 119 4.23 -12.47 -10.95
N THR A 120 3.93 -11.17 -10.78
CA THR A 120 4.18 -10.51 -9.51
C THR A 120 3.30 -11.09 -8.42
N ALA A 121 3.90 -11.44 -7.29
CA ALA A 121 3.16 -11.90 -6.12
C ALA A 121 2.94 -10.75 -5.13
N PRO A 122 1.77 -10.68 -4.45
CA PRO A 122 1.48 -9.62 -3.51
C PRO A 122 2.46 -9.62 -2.34
N VAL A 123 2.93 -8.42 -1.98
CA VAL A 123 3.77 -8.18 -0.80
C VAL A 123 2.92 -7.56 0.31
N CYS A 124 2.04 -6.63 -0.03
CA CYS A 124 1.26 -5.90 0.96
C CYS A 124 -0.10 -5.48 0.40
N ASP A 125 -1.14 -5.60 1.23
CA ASP A 125 -2.45 -4.99 1.02
C ASP A 125 -2.52 -3.69 1.83
N LEU A 126 -2.18 -2.58 1.18
CA LEU A 126 -2.22 -1.24 1.77
C LEU A 126 -3.66 -0.82 2.09
N GLY A 127 -4.65 -1.36 1.38
CA GLY A 127 -6.07 -1.13 1.65
C GLY A 127 -6.49 -1.66 3.01
N ALA A 128 -6.19 -2.94 3.26
CA ALA A 128 -6.43 -3.57 4.54
C ALA A 128 -5.67 -2.87 5.68
N LEU A 129 -4.42 -2.46 5.45
CA LEU A 129 -3.65 -1.68 6.42
C LEU A 129 -4.28 -0.31 6.71
N ALA A 130 -4.72 0.42 5.69
CA ALA A 130 -5.36 1.71 5.84
C ALA A 130 -6.69 1.60 6.60
N ALA A 131 -7.49 0.56 6.33
CA ALA A 131 -8.72 0.26 7.05
C ALA A 131 -8.44 -0.11 8.52
N ARG A 132 -7.43 -0.95 8.77
CA ARG A 132 -6.98 -1.31 10.11
C ARG A 132 -6.51 -0.10 10.92
N ALA A 133 -5.70 0.77 10.30
CA ALA A 133 -5.21 1.99 10.94
C ALA A 133 -6.35 2.95 11.31
N LEU A 134 -7.40 3.05 10.48
CA LEU A 134 -8.60 3.81 10.81
C LEU A 134 -9.32 3.17 12.01
N ARG A 135 -9.54 1.85 11.97
CA ARG A 135 -10.18 1.09 13.06
C ARG A 135 -9.46 1.27 14.39
N GLU A 136 -8.13 1.26 14.41
CA GLU A 136 -7.33 1.47 15.62
C GLU A 136 -7.45 2.90 16.17
N ARG A 137 -7.70 3.90 15.30
CA ARG A 137 -7.92 5.29 15.71
C ARG A 137 -9.37 5.60 16.11
N MET A 138 -10.34 4.78 15.67
CA MET A 138 -11.77 5.01 15.92
C MET A 138 -12.13 5.22 17.40
N PRO A 139 -11.59 4.48 18.38
CA PRO A 139 -11.92 4.71 19.78
C PRO A 139 -11.63 6.15 20.24
N ALA A 140 -10.45 6.67 19.90
CA ALA A 140 -10.07 8.04 20.25
C ALA A 140 -10.94 9.08 19.53
N ILE A 141 -11.30 8.82 18.27
CA ILE A 141 -12.23 9.67 17.50
C ILE A 141 -13.59 9.70 18.18
N LEU A 142 -14.16 8.53 18.50
CA LEU A 142 -15.47 8.42 19.15
C LEU A 142 -15.50 9.14 20.49
N ILE A 143 -14.51 8.93 21.36
CA ILE A 143 -14.43 9.62 22.66
C ILE A 143 -14.46 11.13 22.46
N ARG A 144 -13.64 11.66 21.55
CA ARG A 144 -13.59 13.09 21.26
C ARG A 144 -14.93 13.62 20.74
N GLN A 145 -15.58 12.88 19.85
CA GLN A 145 -16.87 13.26 19.30
C GLN A 145 -17.97 13.22 20.35
N THR A 146 -17.98 12.22 21.24
CA THR A 146 -18.92 12.13 22.35
C THR A 146 -18.74 13.30 23.32
N LEU A 147 -17.51 13.64 23.71
CA LEU A 147 -17.27 14.82 24.57
C LEU A 147 -17.74 16.12 23.88
N ARG A 148 -17.45 16.28 22.59
CA ARG A 148 -17.87 17.45 21.80
C ARG A 148 -19.39 17.56 21.73
N ALA A 149 -20.07 16.45 21.47
CA ALA A 149 -21.53 16.36 21.44
C ALA A 149 -22.13 16.70 22.80
N ALA A 150 -21.57 16.16 23.90
CA ALA A 150 -22.02 16.47 25.25
C ALA A 150 -21.86 17.97 25.60
N ALA A 151 -20.74 18.59 25.24
CA ALA A 151 -20.51 20.02 25.46
C ALA A 151 -21.50 20.90 24.67
N LYS A 152 -21.75 20.57 23.40
CA LYS A 152 -22.76 21.24 22.56
C LYS A 152 -24.18 21.03 23.10
N GLY A 153 -24.46 19.85 23.63
CA GLY A 153 -25.72 19.53 24.31
C GLY A 153 -25.94 20.38 25.56
N ALA A 154 -24.91 20.54 26.39
CA ALA A 154 -24.99 21.44 27.55
C ALA A 154 -25.23 22.90 27.14
N ALA A 155 -24.56 23.38 26.08
CA ALA A 155 -24.74 24.73 25.57
C ALA A 155 -26.17 24.98 25.05
N THR A 156 -26.74 24.04 24.30
CA THR A 156 -28.12 24.13 23.79
C THR A 156 -29.15 24.11 24.92
N HIS A 157 -28.95 23.26 25.94
CA HIS A 157 -29.81 23.25 27.14
C HIS A 157 -29.77 24.58 27.91
N LEU A 158 -28.59 25.19 28.05
CA LEU A 158 -28.44 26.51 28.67
C LEU A 158 -29.14 27.62 27.87
N ALA A 159 -29.04 27.59 26.53
CA ALA A 159 -29.72 28.53 25.66
C ALA A 159 -31.25 28.40 25.72
N HIS A 160 -31.77 27.18 25.82
CA HIS A 160 -33.21 26.94 25.98
C HIS A 160 -33.75 27.53 27.29
N THR A 161 -32.98 27.44 28.38
CA THR A 161 -33.47 27.77 29.74
C THR A 161 -33.25 29.22 30.17
N ARG A 162 -32.29 29.94 29.56
CA ARG A 162 -31.88 31.30 30.02
C ARG A 162 -32.26 32.44 29.09
N THR A 163 -32.76 32.19 27.89
CA THR A 163 -32.99 33.24 26.88
C THR A 163 -34.47 33.46 26.62
N ARG A 164 -34.90 34.73 26.55
CA ARG A 164 -36.30 35.11 26.27
C ARG A 164 -36.76 34.64 24.89
N ASP A 165 -35.81 34.51 23.94
CA ASP A 165 -35.97 33.92 22.60
C ASP A 165 -35.33 32.52 22.50
N GLY A 166 -35.41 31.71 23.56
CA GLY A 166 -34.70 30.43 23.70
C GLY A 166 -34.90 29.45 22.55
N GLU A 167 -36.07 29.44 21.92
CA GLU A 167 -36.37 28.58 20.75
C GLU A 167 -35.54 28.95 19.52
N TRP A 168 -35.45 30.24 19.18
CA TRP A 168 -34.61 30.72 18.07
C TRP A 168 -33.13 30.49 18.35
N ALA A 169 -32.69 30.71 19.60
CA ALA A 169 -31.31 30.45 20.00
C ALA A 169 -30.93 28.96 19.84
N VAL A 170 -31.82 28.04 20.26
CA VAL A 170 -31.64 26.59 20.08
C VAL A 170 -31.58 26.24 18.59
N MET A 171 -32.48 26.79 17.77
CA MET A 171 -32.48 26.54 16.32
C MET A 171 -31.17 26.99 15.65
N PHE A 172 -30.67 28.19 15.94
CA PHE A 172 -29.40 28.68 15.40
C PHE A 172 -28.21 27.83 15.86
N LEU A 173 -28.19 27.41 17.14
CA LEU A 173 -27.15 26.52 17.67
C LEU A 173 -27.19 25.14 17.01
N THR A 174 -28.37 24.59 16.75
CA THR A 174 -28.52 23.31 16.02
C THR A 174 -28.00 23.43 14.58
N LEU A 175 -28.34 24.51 13.87
CA LEU A 175 -27.83 24.77 12.52
C LEU A 175 -26.31 24.95 12.51
N TYR A 176 -25.78 25.73 13.44
CA TYR A 176 -24.33 25.90 13.61
C TYR A 176 -23.63 24.58 13.92
N ASN A 177 -24.21 23.75 14.79
CA ASN A 177 -23.67 22.44 15.11
C ASN A 177 -23.61 21.54 13.88
N LEU A 178 -24.65 21.53 13.06
CA LEU A 178 -24.68 20.78 11.80
C LEU A 178 -23.57 21.23 10.83
N LEU A 179 -23.36 22.55 10.69
CA LEU A 179 -22.37 23.10 9.76
C LEU A 179 -20.92 22.97 10.26
N SER A 180 -20.72 23.03 11.57
CA SER A 180 -19.40 23.06 12.19
C SER A 180 -18.80 21.66 12.41
N GLU A 181 -19.61 20.59 12.38
CA GLU A 181 -19.07 19.23 12.46
C GLU A 181 -18.48 18.82 11.12
N ARG A 182 -17.19 18.46 11.14
CA ARG A 182 -16.50 17.85 10.01
C ARG A 182 -15.55 16.78 10.50
N ALA A 183 -15.60 15.61 9.88
CA ALA A 183 -14.66 14.54 10.13
C ALA A 183 -13.28 14.89 9.55
N ASP A 184 -12.22 14.40 10.19
CA ASP A 184 -10.89 14.43 9.60
C ASP A 184 -10.79 13.35 8.51
N LEU A 185 -10.92 13.79 7.26
CA LEU A 185 -10.85 12.93 6.08
C LEU A 185 -9.44 12.76 5.52
N ARG A 186 -8.41 13.33 6.17
CA ARG A 186 -7.03 13.18 5.71
C ARG A 186 -6.66 11.70 5.65
N SER A 187 -6.35 11.21 4.45
CA SER A 187 -6.02 9.83 4.17
C SER A 187 -4.90 9.73 3.14
N TRP A 188 -4.34 8.53 2.99
CA TRP A 188 -3.30 8.23 2.00
C TRP A 188 -3.89 7.98 0.61
N ILE A 189 -4.69 8.92 0.10
CA ILE A 189 -5.41 8.77 -1.17
C ILE A 189 -4.50 8.58 -2.38
N SER A 190 -3.21 8.88 -2.28
CA SER A 190 -2.24 8.67 -3.37
C SER A 190 -1.51 7.33 -3.31
N LEU A 191 -1.63 6.58 -2.21
CA LEU A 191 -1.00 5.26 -2.12
C LEU A 191 -1.79 4.22 -2.93
N PRO A 192 -1.09 3.23 -3.50
CA PRO A 192 -1.77 2.13 -4.18
C PRO A 192 -2.55 1.29 -3.16
N GLN A 193 -3.56 0.54 -3.63
CA GLN A 193 -4.24 -0.42 -2.75
C GLN A 193 -3.36 -1.65 -2.51
N GLN A 194 -2.57 -2.03 -3.50
CA GLN A 194 -1.74 -3.24 -3.48
C GLN A 194 -0.36 -3.00 -4.08
N ALA A 195 0.62 -3.70 -3.53
CA ALA A 195 1.95 -3.81 -4.08
C ALA A 195 2.35 -5.28 -4.21
N GLY A 196 3.00 -5.63 -5.32
CA GLY A 196 3.52 -6.96 -5.60
C GLY A 196 4.93 -6.90 -6.17
N VAL A 197 5.65 -8.01 -6.05
CA VAL A 197 7.04 -8.12 -6.50
C VAL A 197 7.29 -9.40 -7.28
N LEU A 198 8.17 -9.30 -8.27
CA LEU A 198 8.74 -10.41 -9.01
C LEU A 198 10.24 -10.19 -9.16
N ARG A 199 11.03 -11.26 -9.06
CA ARG A 199 12.43 -11.28 -9.47
C ARG A 199 12.64 -12.39 -10.48
N LEU A 200 13.30 -12.08 -11.59
CA LEU A 200 13.68 -13.03 -12.64
C LEU A 200 15.17 -12.89 -12.95
N ALA A 201 15.86 -14.01 -13.16
CA ALA A 201 17.21 -14.03 -13.71
C ALA A 201 17.12 -13.99 -15.24
N CYS A 202 17.58 -12.90 -15.85
CA CYS A 202 17.49 -12.64 -17.28
C CYS A 202 18.87 -12.73 -17.94
N PRO A 203 19.01 -13.31 -19.14
CA PRO A 203 20.29 -13.30 -19.81
C PRO A 203 20.68 -11.87 -20.23
N ALA A 204 21.99 -11.58 -20.23
CA ALA A 204 22.50 -10.26 -20.60
C ALA A 204 22.15 -9.85 -22.03
N GLY A 205 22.20 -8.53 -22.28
CA GLY A 205 21.92 -7.89 -23.56
C GLY A 205 20.58 -7.16 -23.61
N ARG A 206 20.29 -6.56 -24.77
CA ARG A 206 19.04 -5.85 -25.03
C ARG A 206 17.91 -6.83 -25.28
N ARG A 207 16.81 -6.68 -24.53
CA ARG A 207 15.64 -7.55 -24.61
C ARG A 207 14.36 -6.75 -24.46
N ARG A 208 13.32 -7.19 -25.17
CA ARG A 208 11.96 -6.67 -24.97
C ARG A 208 11.29 -7.34 -23.78
N ILE A 209 10.73 -6.53 -22.89
CA ILE A 209 9.92 -6.97 -21.76
C ILE A 209 8.48 -6.57 -21.99
N ARG A 210 7.57 -7.54 -21.90
CA ARG A 210 6.12 -7.31 -21.97
C ARG A 210 5.52 -7.41 -20.58
N LEU A 211 4.84 -6.34 -20.17
CA LEU A 211 4.12 -6.21 -18.92
C LEU A 211 2.61 -6.24 -19.21
N ALA A 212 1.90 -7.25 -18.71
CA ALA A 212 0.47 -7.42 -18.95
C ALA A 212 -0.27 -7.56 -17.61
N PRO A 213 -1.01 -6.53 -17.17
CA PRO A 213 -1.75 -6.59 -15.91
C PRO A 213 -2.91 -7.58 -16.05
N ASP A 214 -3.16 -8.35 -15.00
CA ASP A 214 -4.33 -9.23 -14.98
C ASP A 214 -5.63 -8.43 -14.73
N GLY A 215 -6.73 -8.92 -15.28
CA GLY A 215 -8.05 -8.27 -15.19
C GLY A 215 -8.22 -6.99 -16.02
N GLY A 216 -7.45 -6.83 -17.11
CA GLY A 216 -7.63 -5.77 -18.12
C GLY A 216 -6.72 -4.55 -17.98
N GLY A 217 -6.62 -3.77 -19.07
CA GLY A 217 -5.71 -2.63 -19.22
C GLY A 217 -4.70 -2.85 -20.35
N ALA A 218 -4.13 -1.76 -20.87
CA ALA A 218 -3.14 -1.84 -21.94
C ALA A 218 -1.85 -2.49 -21.41
N ALA A 219 -1.35 -3.49 -22.15
CA ALA A 219 -0.01 -4.02 -21.91
C ALA A 219 1.02 -2.95 -22.25
N ALA A 220 2.13 -2.93 -21.51
CA ALA A 220 3.29 -2.11 -21.84
C ALA A 220 4.41 -3.00 -22.37
N GLU A 221 5.14 -2.49 -23.35
CA GLU A 221 6.39 -3.09 -23.82
C GLU A 221 7.53 -2.13 -23.55
N LEU A 222 8.64 -2.66 -23.02
CA LEU A 222 9.83 -1.92 -22.66
C LEU A 222 11.03 -2.61 -23.32
N GLU A 223 11.99 -1.84 -23.81
CA GLU A 223 13.28 -2.39 -24.23
C GLU A 223 14.32 -2.07 -23.14
N LEU A 224 14.87 -3.11 -22.53
CA LEU A 224 15.83 -2.99 -21.43
C LEU A 224 17.17 -3.56 -21.85
N ASP A 225 18.25 -2.92 -21.40
CA ASP A 225 19.61 -3.39 -21.58
C ASP A 225 20.11 -4.01 -20.28
N PHE A 226 20.35 -5.32 -20.29
CA PHE A 226 20.80 -6.07 -19.13
C PHE A 226 22.33 -6.21 -19.16
N ALA A 227 23.04 -5.45 -18.33
CA ALA A 227 24.47 -5.63 -18.13
C ALA A 227 24.77 -7.00 -17.47
N PRO A 228 25.85 -7.71 -17.84
CA PRO A 228 26.22 -8.97 -17.20
C PRO A 228 26.41 -8.81 -15.69
N GLY A 229 25.71 -9.61 -14.90
CA GLY A 229 25.73 -9.48 -13.43
C GLY A 229 24.99 -8.25 -12.90
N GLY A 230 24.39 -7.45 -13.77
CA GLY A 230 23.70 -6.23 -13.41
C GLY A 230 22.33 -6.46 -12.78
N ARG A 231 21.67 -5.36 -12.39
CA ARG A 231 20.32 -5.38 -11.81
C ARG A 231 19.49 -4.24 -12.39
N VAL A 232 18.30 -4.57 -12.88
CA VAL A 232 17.34 -3.60 -13.40
C VAL A 232 16.06 -3.68 -12.58
N LEU A 233 15.64 -2.55 -12.02
CA LEU A 233 14.36 -2.37 -11.35
C LEU A 233 13.36 -1.77 -12.32
N VAL A 234 12.22 -2.42 -12.49
CA VAL A 234 11.05 -1.88 -13.18
C VAL A 234 9.99 -1.60 -12.13
N TRP A 235 9.67 -0.32 -11.94
CA TRP A 235 8.51 0.09 -11.17
C TRP A 235 7.34 0.30 -12.12
N ALA A 236 6.30 -0.51 -11.97
CA ALA A 236 5.09 -0.46 -12.78
C ALA A 236 3.89 -0.11 -11.90
N ALA A 237 3.10 0.89 -12.27
CA ALA A 237 1.90 1.29 -11.55
C ALA A 237 0.70 1.30 -12.51
N ARG A 238 -0.39 0.65 -12.12
CA ARG A 238 -1.66 0.73 -12.85
C ARG A 238 -2.61 1.71 -12.17
N VAL A 239 -2.89 2.82 -12.86
CA VAL A 239 -3.81 3.87 -12.39
C VAL A 239 -4.82 4.18 -13.50
N GLY A 240 -6.11 4.17 -13.18
CA GLY A 240 -7.17 4.51 -14.14
C GLY A 240 -7.20 3.62 -15.40
N GLY A 241 -6.81 2.34 -15.28
CA GLY A 241 -6.77 1.39 -16.40
C GLY A 241 -5.55 1.51 -17.32
N ARG A 242 -4.64 2.44 -17.04
CA ARG A 242 -3.37 2.62 -17.77
C ARG A 242 -2.22 2.07 -16.93
N LEU A 243 -1.33 1.33 -17.56
CA LEU A 243 -0.08 0.90 -16.96
C LEU A 243 1.00 1.93 -17.29
N VAL A 244 1.65 2.46 -16.25
CA VAL A 244 2.83 3.31 -16.37
C VAL A 244 4.01 2.51 -15.81
N ALA A 245 5.15 2.52 -16.51
CA ALA A 245 6.34 1.85 -16.04
C ALA A 245 7.55 2.78 -16.12
N GLN A 246 8.39 2.72 -15.10
CA GLN A 246 9.68 3.39 -15.03
C GLN A 246 10.76 2.36 -14.73
N THR A 247 11.96 2.63 -15.21
CA THR A 247 13.06 1.67 -15.18
C THR A 247 14.30 2.33 -14.62
N VAL A 248 14.97 1.65 -13.70
CA VAL A 248 16.18 2.11 -13.05
C VAL A 248 17.20 0.98 -13.13
N SER A 249 18.35 1.23 -13.74
CA SER A 249 19.51 0.34 -13.58
C SER A 249 20.15 0.61 -12.23
N LEU A 250 20.37 -0.45 -11.45
CA LEU A 250 20.95 -0.42 -10.11
C LEU A 250 22.43 -0.80 -10.12
N ASP A 251 23.05 -0.86 -11.30
CA ASP A 251 24.48 -1.11 -11.43
C ASP A 251 25.23 0.06 -10.78
N SER A 252 26.21 -0.25 -9.94
CA SER A 252 27.00 0.75 -9.23
C SER A 252 27.72 1.62 -10.25
N ALA A 253 27.16 2.80 -10.53
CA ALA A 253 27.86 3.86 -11.22
C ALA A 253 29.00 4.36 -10.33
N GLY A 254 30.17 3.74 -10.48
CA GLY A 254 31.38 4.52 -10.57
C GLY A 254 31.32 5.35 -11.86
N SER A 255 31.45 6.67 -11.71
CA SER A 255 31.58 7.72 -12.74
C SER A 255 30.32 8.20 -13.49
N GLY A 256 29.80 9.34 -13.03
CA GLY A 256 29.63 10.59 -13.79
C GLY A 256 29.10 10.53 -15.23
N GLY A 257 27.97 11.20 -15.45
CA GLY A 257 27.49 11.53 -16.79
C GLY A 257 26.09 12.12 -16.80
N MET A 258 26.02 13.41 -16.45
CA MET A 258 24.87 14.28 -16.72
C MET A 258 24.47 14.16 -18.20
N ARG A 259 23.16 14.08 -18.47
CA ARG A 259 22.63 14.37 -19.80
C ARG A 259 21.54 15.43 -19.64
N ASP A 260 21.86 16.57 -20.24
CA ASP A 260 21.03 17.76 -20.43
C ASP A 260 19.71 17.46 -21.16
#